data_AF-A0AAE2BQZ2-F1
#
_entry.id   AF-A0AAE2BQZ2-F1
#
_cell.length_a   1.000
_cell.length_b   1.000
_cell.length_c   1.000
_cell.angle_alpha   90.00
_cell.angle_beta   90.00
_cell.angle_gamma   90.00
#
_symmetry.space_group_name_H-M   'P 1'
#
loop_
_entity.id
_entity.type
_entity.pdbx_description
1 polymer ?
#
loop_
_entity_poly.entity_id
_entity_poly.type
_entity_poly.pdbx_seq_one_letter_code
_entity_poly.pdbx_strand_id
1 'polypeptide(L)'
;MKRSMKHYWLGGKFAQTAGAKYLRAYSDSQLVVNQVKGDYEAKGEKMIQYLSLIRTLCQKFEIFELQRVSRSNNEKADQLAKLASSLTTVKDQKIILLTQEYLGIEDPSKEVLVSMSKTCWKDTIEAYLTTGSLPMDKKEARSIRTRAIHFTMIG
;
A
#
# COMPACT_ATOMS: atom_id res chain seq x y z
N MET A 1 -17.44 3.94 5.04
CA MET A 1 -17.19 5.37 4.69
C MET A 1 -15.75 5.81 4.95
N LYS A 2 -15.28 5.93 6.22
CA LYS A 2 -13.86 6.29 6.54
C LYS A 2 -12.84 5.35 5.88
N ARG A 3 -13.14 4.04 5.84
CA ARG A 3 -12.35 3.05 5.12
C ARG A 3 -12.26 3.34 3.62
N SER A 4 -13.32 3.82 2.98
CA SER A 4 -13.32 4.08 1.53
C SER A 4 -12.35 5.20 1.17
N MET A 5 -12.42 6.32 1.88
CA MET A 5 -11.53 7.48 1.71
C MET A 5 -10.05 7.08 1.88
N LYS A 6 -9.76 6.25 2.89
CA LYS A 6 -8.41 5.70 3.12
C LYS A 6 -7.89 4.92 1.91
N HIS A 7 -8.69 4.03 1.31
CA HIS A 7 -8.25 3.24 0.15
C HIS A 7 -7.99 4.11 -1.09
N TYR A 8 -8.80 5.15 -1.33
CA TYR A 8 -8.53 6.09 -2.43
C TYR A 8 -7.21 6.83 -2.25
N TRP A 9 -6.94 7.29 -1.03
CA TRP A 9 -5.66 7.92 -0.71
C TRP A 9 -4.48 6.96 -0.90
N LEU A 10 -4.58 5.72 -0.41
CA LEU A 10 -3.54 4.69 -0.60
C LEU A 10 -3.29 4.40 -2.09
N GLY A 11 -4.35 4.19 -2.87
CA GLY A 11 -4.24 3.89 -4.30
C GLY A 11 -3.55 5.02 -5.07
N GLY A 12 -3.93 6.27 -4.80
CA GLY A 12 -3.25 7.42 -5.40
C GLY A 12 -1.80 7.56 -4.93
N LYS A 13 -1.49 7.25 -3.66
CA LYS A 13 -0.13 7.32 -3.14
C LYS A 13 0.77 6.28 -3.80
N PHE A 14 0.24 5.08 -4.02
CA PHE A 14 0.92 4.02 -4.77
C PHE A 14 1.21 4.45 -6.22
N ALA A 15 0.23 5.03 -6.91
CA ALA A 15 0.42 5.57 -8.25
C ALA A 15 1.48 6.67 -8.28
N GLN A 16 1.51 7.55 -7.27
CA GLN A 16 2.54 8.58 -7.13
C GLN A 16 3.94 7.96 -6.97
N THR A 17 4.09 6.97 -6.09
CA THR A 17 5.38 6.29 -5.88
C THR A 17 5.85 5.49 -7.09
N ALA A 18 4.91 5.02 -7.91
CA ALA A 18 5.21 4.38 -9.19
C ALA A 18 5.59 5.39 -10.29
N GLY A 19 5.62 6.70 -10.01
CA GLY A 19 5.99 7.75 -10.96
C GLY A 19 4.88 8.14 -11.94
N ALA A 20 3.62 7.79 -11.66
CA ALA A 20 2.51 8.16 -12.53
C ALA A 20 2.30 9.68 -12.53
N LYS A 21 2.24 10.28 -13.73
CA LYS A 21 1.93 11.71 -13.94
C LYS A 21 0.44 11.98 -14.11
N TYR A 22 -0.30 10.99 -14.60
CA TYR A 22 -1.72 11.07 -14.91
C TYR A 22 -2.46 9.98 -14.13
N LEU A 23 -3.53 10.36 -13.43
CA LEU A 23 -4.32 9.44 -12.62
C LEU A 23 -5.81 9.61 -12.92
N ARG A 24 -6.42 8.54 -13.45
CA ARG A 24 -7.87 8.41 -13.57
C ARG A 24 -8.37 7.39 -12.56
N ALA A 25 -9.19 7.84 -11.63
CA ALA A 25 -9.78 7.04 -10.57
C ALA A 25 -11.29 6.85 -10.80
N TYR A 26 -11.78 5.66 -10.45
CA TYR A 26 -13.18 5.29 -10.55
C TYR A 26 -13.73 4.93 -9.18
N SER A 27 -14.93 5.39 -8.87
CA SER A 27 -15.60 5.13 -7.60
C SER A 27 -17.08 4.84 -7.80
N ASP A 28 -17.61 3.83 -7.14
CA ASP A 28 -19.06 3.63 -7.01
C ASP A 28 -19.66 4.43 -5.83
N SER A 29 -18.80 4.97 -4.95
CA SER A 29 -19.22 5.77 -3.81
C SER A 29 -19.47 7.21 -4.21
N GLN A 30 -20.74 7.55 -4.42
CA GLN A 30 -21.21 8.91 -4.71
C GLN A 30 -20.68 9.94 -3.69
N LEU A 31 -20.70 9.57 -2.41
CA LEU A 31 -20.25 10.46 -1.35
C LEU A 31 -18.77 10.83 -1.48
N VAL A 32 -17.91 9.85 -1.74
CA VAL A 32 -16.46 10.10 -1.89
C VAL A 32 -16.21 10.99 -3.11
N VAL A 33 -16.88 10.70 -4.23
CA VAL A 33 -16.76 11.50 -5.46
C VAL A 33 -17.13 12.96 -5.19
N ASN A 34 -18.29 13.18 -4.56
CA ASN A 34 -18.78 14.53 -4.28
C ASN A 34 -17.93 15.27 -3.23
N GLN A 35 -17.37 14.58 -2.24
CA GLN A 35 -16.48 15.21 -1.26
C GLN A 35 -15.16 15.65 -1.88
N VAL A 36 -14.57 14.81 -2.75
CA VAL A 36 -13.32 15.13 -3.45
C VAL A 36 -13.52 16.27 -4.44
N LYS A 37 -14.64 16.27 -5.18
CA LYS A 37 -15.03 17.37 -6.08
C LYS A 37 -15.34 18.68 -5.35
N GLY A 38 -15.66 18.61 -4.06
CA GLY A 38 -16.03 19.77 -3.24
C GLY A 38 -17.53 20.06 -3.23
N ASP A 39 -18.34 19.25 -3.91
CA ASP A 39 -19.80 19.36 -3.89
C ASP A 39 -20.36 19.09 -2.49
N TYR A 40 -19.75 18.17 -1.74
CA TYR A 40 -20.15 17.81 -0.38
C TYR A 40 -19.05 18.09 0.65
N GLU A 41 -19.46 18.47 1.85
CA GLU A 41 -18.55 18.65 2.98
C GLU A 41 -18.20 17.31 3.65
N ALA A 42 -16.96 17.19 4.12
CA ALA A 42 -16.53 16.11 4.99
C ALA A 42 -16.87 16.44 6.45
N LYS A 43 -17.64 15.57 7.10
CA LYS A 43 -17.97 15.69 8.53
C LYS A 43 -17.11 14.76 9.38
N GLY A 44 -16.57 15.30 10.46
CA GLY A 44 -15.72 14.61 11.43
C GLY A 44 -14.23 14.72 11.12
N GLU A 45 -13.44 14.93 12.17
CA GLU A 45 -12.01 15.25 12.12
C GLU A 45 -11.20 14.33 11.19
N LYS A 46 -11.31 13.01 11.37
CA LYS A 46 -10.61 12.03 10.52
C LYS A 46 -11.02 12.10 9.05
N MET A 47 -12.27 12.42 8.74
CA MET A 47 -12.73 12.51 7.36
C MET A 47 -12.19 13.77 6.69
N ILE A 48 -12.16 14.87 7.43
CA ILE A 48 -11.56 16.14 6.99
C ILE A 48 -10.07 15.93 6.69
N GLN A 49 -9.35 15.21 7.56
CA GLN A 49 -7.95 14.85 7.33
C GLN A 49 -7.74 13.97 6.10
N TYR A 50 -8.57 12.95 5.87
CA TYR A 50 -8.45 12.16 4.64
C TYR A 50 -8.76 12.99 3.39
N LEU A 51 -9.75 13.88 3.46
CA LEU A 51 -10.08 14.75 2.34
C LEU A 51 -8.94 15.72 2.02
N SER A 52 -8.30 16.32 3.03
CA SER A 52 -7.14 17.19 2.81
C SER A 52 -5.98 16.42 2.17
N LEU A 53 -5.68 15.23 2.70
CA LEU A 53 -4.65 14.35 2.16
C LEU A 53 -4.90 13.97 0.69
N ILE A 54 -6.14 13.64 0.32
CA ILE A 54 -6.51 13.34 -1.08
C ILE A 54 -6.35 14.59 -1.95
N ARG A 55 -6.81 15.76 -1.49
CA ARG A 55 -6.66 17.01 -2.26
C ARG A 55 -5.20 17.37 -2.52
N THR A 56 -4.34 17.27 -1.50
CA THR A 56 -2.89 17.47 -1.67
C THR A 56 -2.27 16.45 -2.61
N LEU A 57 -2.78 15.21 -2.61
CA LEU A 57 -2.32 14.17 -3.52
C LEU A 57 -2.76 14.43 -4.97
N CYS A 58 -3.99 14.90 -5.19
CA CYS A 58 -4.48 15.27 -6.52
C CYS A 58 -3.61 16.36 -7.17
N GLN A 59 -3.13 17.33 -6.39
CA GLN A 59 -2.24 18.41 -6.86
C GLN A 59 -0.85 17.91 -7.32
N LYS A 60 -0.48 16.68 -6.97
CA LYS A 60 0.82 16.09 -7.35
C LYS A 60 0.79 15.41 -8.72
N PHE A 61 -0.39 15.24 -9.31
CA PHE A 61 -0.55 14.72 -10.67
C PHE A 61 -0.73 15.88 -11.64
N GLU A 62 -0.19 15.75 -12.85
CA GLU A 62 -0.42 16.71 -13.94
C GLU A 62 -1.90 16.68 -14.37
N ILE A 63 -2.50 15.48 -14.39
CA ILE A 63 -3.94 15.31 -14.64
C ILE A 63 -4.49 14.33 -13.59
N PHE A 64 -5.54 14.76 -12.90
CA PHE A 64 -6.31 13.93 -11.99
C PHE A 64 -7.79 13.95 -12.37
N GLU A 65 -8.37 12.78 -12.61
CA GLU A 65 -9.80 12.62 -12.90
C GLU A 65 -10.44 11.62 -11.94
N LEU A 66 -11.54 12.02 -11.31
CA LEU A 66 -12.36 11.12 -10.49
C LEU A 66 -13.77 11.00 -11.06
N GLN A 67 -14.11 9.81 -11.52
CA GLN A 67 -15.40 9.51 -12.13
C GLN A 67 -16.21 8.54 -11.28
N ARG A 68 -17.52 8.82 -11.20
CA ARG A 68 -18.46 7.86 -10.63
C ARG A 68 -18.76 6.78 -11.66
N VAL A 69 -18.74 5.52 -11.22
CA VAL A 69 -19.19 4.36 -12.01
C VAL A 69 -20.36 3.66 -11.31
N SER A 70 -21.14 2.88 -12.05
CA SER A 70 -22.12 1.98 -11.44
C SER A 70 -21.39 0.86 -10.69
N ARG A 71 -22.07 0.25 -9.73
CA ARG A 71 -21.51 -0.88 -8.98
C ARG A 71 -21.16 -2.08 -9.88
N SER A 72 -21.98 -2.34 -10.91
CA SER A 72 -21.70 -3.37 -11.93
C SER A 72 -20.36 -3.12 -12.65
N ASN A 73 -19.99 -1.85 -12.86
CA ASN A 73 -18.75 -1.47 -13.53
C ASN A 73 -17.56 -1.40 -12.55
N ASN A 74 -17.79 -1.60 -11.25
CA ASN A 74 -16.77 -1.65 -10.20
C ASN A 74 -16.56 -3.07 -9.64
N GLU A 75 -17.12 -4.10 -10.29
CA GLU A 75 -17.13 -5.48 -9.80
C GLU A 75 -15.75 -6.03 -9.47
N LYS A 76 -14.73 -5.72 -10.28
CA LYS A 76 -13.35 -6.17 -10.03
C LYS A 76 -12.80 -5.61 -8.73
N ALA A 77 -13.02 -4.32 -8.45
CA ALA A 77 -12.59 -3.71 -7.21
C ALA A 77 -13.38 -4.27 -6.01
N ASP A 78 -14.68 -4.51 -6.18
CA ASP A 78 -15.53 -5.14 -5.16
C ASP A 78 -15.10 -6.59 -4.86
N GLN A 79 -14.75 -7.38 -5.87
CA GLN A 79 -14.20 -8.73 -5.71
C GLN A 79 -12.87 -8.70 -4.96
N LEU A 80 -11.96 -7.80 -5.31
CA LEU A 80 -10.69 -7.64 -4.60
C LEU A 80 -10.90 -7.20 -3.15
N ALA A 81 -11.82 -6.27 -2.89
CA ALA A 81 -12.15 -5.83 -1.54
C ALA A 81 -12.78 -6.97 -0.70
N LYS A 82 -13.62 -7.81 -1.31
CA LYS A 82 -14.18 -9.01 -0.68
C LYS A 82 -13.10 -10.04 -0.38
N LEU A 83 -12.18 -10.30 -1.32
CA LEU A 83 -11.03 -11.17 -1.11
C LEU A 83 -10.17 -10.66 0.05
N ALA A 84 -9.77 -9.39 0.03
CA ALA A 84 -9.02 -8.77 1.13
C ALA A 84 -9.74 -8.88 2.47
N SER A 85 -11.06 -8.68 2.51
CA SER A 85 -11.86 -8.85 3.73
C SER A 85 -11.88 -10.30 4.20
N SER A 86 -12.00 -11.27 3.29
CA SER A 86 -11.97 -12.69 3.64
C SER A 86 -10.59 -13.15 4.15
N LEU A 87 -9.51 -12.58 3.63
CA LEU A 87 -8.13 -12.89 4.06
C LEU A 87 -7.82 -12.37 5.46
N THR A 88 -8.47 -11.28 5.91
CA THR A 88 -8.35 -10.87 7.32
C THR A 88 -8.94 -11.88 8.31
N THR A 89 -9.65 -12.90 7.81
CA THR A 89 -10.26 -13.99 8.60
C THR A 89 -9.46 -15.30 8.53
N VAL A 90 -8.58 -15.47 7.53
CA VAL A 90 -7.85 -16.72 7.27
C VAL A 90 -6.34 -16.46 7.34
N LYS A 91 -5.69 -16.93 8.42
CA LYS A 91 -4.27 -16.67 8.71
C LYS A 91 -3.27 -17.30 7.72
N ASP A 92 -3.69 -18.24 6.87
CA ASP A 92 -2.78 -19.17 6.19
C ASP A 92 -2.85 -19.19 4.65
N GLN A 93 -3.34 -18.14 3.98
CA GLN A 93 -3.26 -18.07 2.51
C GLN A 93 -2.12 -17.17 2.03
N LYS A 94 -1.16 -17.80 1.33
CA LYS A 94 0.01 -17.17 0.71
C LYS A 94 -0.38 -16.49 -0.60
N ILE A 95 -1.16 -15.42 -0.51
CA ILE A 95 -1.33 -14.47 -1.63
C ILE A 95 -0.21 -13.45 -1.50
N ILE A 96 0.51 -13.17 -2.60
CA ILE A 96 1.46 -12.05 -2.67
C ILE A 96 0.63 -10.77 -2.63
N LEU A 97 0.20 -10.41 -1.43
CA LEU A 97 -0.33 -9.10 -1.15
C LEU A 97 0.90 -8.19 -1.13
N LEU A 98 1.00 -7.26 -2.08
CA LEU A 98 1.86 -6.08 -1.89
C LEU A 98 1.22 -5.25 -0.78
N THR A 99 1.29 -5.76 0.45
CA THR A 99 0.83 -5.07 1.64
C THR A 99 1.86 -4.01 1.92
N GLN A 100 1.59 -2.79 1.47
CA GLN A 100 2.23 -1.66 2.12
C GLN A 100 1.55 -1.53 3.48
N GLU A 101 2.28 -1.87 4.54
CA GLU A 101 1.89 -1.59 5.92
C GLU A 101 1.81 -0.08 6.11
N TYR A 102 0.69 0.53 5.72
CA TYR A 102 0.40 1.92 6.07
C TYR A 102 -0.39 1.92 7.38
N LEU A 103 0.37 2.06 8.47
CA LEU A 103 -0.11 2.58 9.76
C LEU A 103 -0.92 3.86 9.48
N GLY A 104 -1.95 4.13 10.30
CA GLY A 104 -3.01 5.10 9.98
C GLY A 104 -2.56 6.54 9.67
N ILE A 105 -3.48 7.49 9.72
CA ILE A 105 -3.11 8.92 9.74
C ILE A 105 -2.27 9.13 11.02
N GLU A 106 -0.97 8.95 10.93
CA GLU A 106 0.01 9.38 11.92
C GLU A 106 0.52 10.74 11.46
N ASP A 107 0.41 11.68 12.39
CA ASP A 107 0.99 13.01 12.46
C ASP A 107 2.02 13.35 11.34
N PRO A 108 1.79 14.41 10.53
CA PRO A 108 2.74 14.86 9.50
C PRO A 108 4.10 15.29 10.07
N SER A 109 4.25 15.36 11.40
CA SER A 109 5.50 15.65 12.12
C SER A 109 6.48 14.47 12.18
N LYS A 110 6.05 13.24 11.82
CA LYS A 110 6.98 12.13 11.64
C LYS A 110 7.38 12.08 10.17
N GLU A 111 8.51 12.71 9.86
CA GLU A 111 9.29 12.31 8.69
C GLU A 111 9.57 10.81 8.82
N VAL A 112 8.78 9.99 8.12
CA VAL A 112 9.15 8.61 7.88
C VAL A 112 10.34 8.69 6.95
N LEU A 113 11.53 8.67 7.55
CA LEU A 113 12.76 8.31 6.86
C LEU A 113 12.48 6.96 6.21
N VAL A 114 12.11 6.98 4.93
CA VAL A 114 12.24 5.81 4.07
C VAL A 114 13.72 5.55 4.05
N SER A 115 14.17 4.69 4.97
CA SER A 115 15.52 4.21 4.98
C SER A 115 15.70 3.38 3.72
N MET A 116 16.12 4.03 2.65
CA MET A 116 16.61 3.41 1.41
C MET A 116 17.94 2.67 1.63
N SER A 117 18.28 2.38 2.88
CA SER A 117 19.52 1.72 3.26
C SER A 117 19.34 1.01 4.61
N LYS A 118 18.55 -0.06 4.59
CA LYS A 118 18.82 -1.17 5.49
C LYS A 118 18.67 -2.43 4.66
N THR A 119 19.73 -3.22 4.64
CA THR A 119 19.78 -4.53 3.99
C THR A 119 18.45 -5.24 4.17
N CYS A 120 17.75 -5.47 3.06
CA CYS A 120 16.50 -6.20 3.09
C CYS A 120 16.84 -7.61 3.59
N TRP A 121 15.92 -8.24 4.31
CA TRP A 121 16.15 -9.57 4.88
C TRP A 121 16.63 -10.61 3.85
N LYS A 122 16.33 -10.39 2.56
CA LYS A 122 16.78 -11.24 1.45
C LYS A 122 18.28 -11.11 1.16
N ASP A 123 18.88 -9.92 1.31
CA ASP A 123 20.28 -9.65 0.95
C ASP A 123 21.24 -10.59 1.70
N THR A 124 20.91 -10.90 2.96
CA THR A 124 21.67 -11.83 3.79
C THR A 124 21.61 -13.28 3.31
N ILE A 125 20.45 -13.70 2.77
CA ILE A 125 20.24 -15.05 2.22
C ILE A 125 20.88 -15.16 0.84
N GLU A 126 20.76 -14.11 0.03
CA GLU A 126 21.35 -14.01 -1.30
C GLU A 126 22.89 -14.05 -1.23
N ALA A 127 23.49 -13.29 -0.30
CA ALA A 127 24.93 -13.37 -0.03
C ALA A 127 25.35 -14.77 0.43
N TYR A 128 24.59 -15.41 1.32
CA TYR A 128 24.90 -16.77 1.76
C TYR A 128 24.82 -17.80 0.61
N LEU A 129 23.80 -17.73 -0.24
CA LEU A 129 23.64 -18.67 -1.36
C LEU A 129 24.61 -18.41 -2.51
N THR A 130 25.10 -17.18 -2.68
CA THR A 130 26.00 -16.80 -3.79
C THR A 130 27.47 -16.84 -3.40
N THR A 131 27.83 -16.32 -2.22
CA THR A 131 29.23 -16.17 -1.78
C THR A 131 29.56 -16.96 -0.52
N GLY A 132 28.59 -17.63 0.12
CA GLY A 132 28.80 -18.38 1.36
C GLY A 132 29.01 -17.52 2.60
N SER A 133 28.80 -16.20 2.50
CA SER A 133 29.07 -15.26 3.58
C SER A 133 28.04 -15.38 4.72
N LEU A 134 28.52 -15.37 5.97
CA LEU A 134 27.70 -15.43 7.19
C LEU A 134 28.18 -14.39 8.23
N PRO A 135 27.27 -13.83 9.05
CA PRO A 135 27.64 -12.98 10.18
C PRO A 135 28.48 -13.73 11.21
N MET A 136 29.33 -13.00 11.95
CA MET A 136 30.10 -13.56 13.07
C MET A 136 29.21 -14.02 14.22
N ASP A 137 28.03 -13.41 14.41
CA ASP A 137 27.10 -13.86 15.43
C ASP A 137 26.54 -15.25 15.07
N LYS A 138 26.82 -16.23 15.94
CA LYS A 138 26.41 -17.63 15.76
C LYS A 138 24.89 -17.77 15.68
N LYS A 139 24.12 -16.92 16.38
CA LYS A 139 22.65 -16.99 16.40
C LYS A 139 22.07 -16.50 15.07
N GLU A 140 22.55 -15.37 14.56
CA GLU A 140 22.20 -14.88 13.22
C GLU A 140 22.64 -15.82 12.11
N ALA A 141 23.87 -16.34 12.16
CA ALA A 141 24.36 -17.30 11.16
C ALA A 141 23.49 -18.57 11.12
N ARG A 142 23.06 -19.08 12.28
CA ARG A 142 22.13 -20.22 12.35
C ARG A 142 20.76 -19.89 11.77
N SER A 143 20.25 -18.69 12.03
CA SER A 143 18.98 -18.22 11.48
C SER A 143 19.02 -18.15 9.94
N ILE A 144 20.09 -17.58 9.37
CA ILE A 144 20.28 -17.48 7.92
C ILE A 144 20.38 -18.87 7.30
N ARG A 145 21.18 -19.78 7.87
CA ARG A 145 21.29 -21.17 7.39
C ARG A 145 19.94 -21.88 7.38
N THR A 146 19.17 -21.76 8.46
CA THR A 146 17.86 -22.40 8.57
C THR A 146 16.90 -21.88 7.50
N ARG A 147 16.90 -20.56 7.27
CA ARG A 147 16.05 -19.93 6.26
C ARG A 147 16.48 -20.27 4.84
N ALA A 148 17.78 -20.30 4.57
CA ALA A 148 18.35 -20.55 3.24
C ALA A 148 17.98 -21.93 2.67
N ILE A 149 17.68 -22.92 3.51
CA ILE A 149 17.21 -24.26 3.09
C ILE A 149 15.95 -24.18 2.21
N HIS A 150 15.13 -23.14 2.39
CA HIS A 150 13.88 -22.96 1.65
C HIS A 150 14.03 -22.18 0.33
N PHE A 151 15.26 -21.82 -0.04
CA PHE A 151 15.53 -21.00 -1.23
C PHE A 151 16.57 -21.68 -2.11
N THR A 152 16.47 -21.46 -3.41
CA THR A 152 17.44 -21.95 -4.39
C THR A 152 17.63 -20.85 -5.42
N MET A 153 18.88 -20.63 -5.83
CA MET A 153 19.19 -19.70 -6.91
C MET A 153 18.85 -20.38 -8.24
N ILE A 154 17.91 -19.79 -8.98
CA ILE A 154 17.61 -20.22 -10.35
C ILE A 154 18.49 -19.35 -11.24
N GLY A 155 19.44 -20.01 -11.93
CA GLY A 155 20.28 -19.40 -12.97
C GLY A 155 19.57 -19.36 -14.31
#